data_AF-A0A174CZ83-F1
#
_entry.id   AF-A0A174CZ83-F1
#
_cell.length_a   1.000
_cell.length_b   1.000
_cell.length_c   1.000
_cell.angle_alpha   90.00
_cell.angle_beta   90.00
_cell.angle_gamma   90.00
#
_symmetry.space_group_name_H-M   'P 1'
#
loop_
_entity.id
_entity.type
_entity.pdbx_description
1 polymer ?
#
loop_
_entity_poly.entity_id
_entity_poly.type
_entity_poly.pdbx_seq_one_letter_code
_entity_poly.pdbx_strand_id
1 'polypeptide(L)'
;MFKGINTYSMLKNGTIAVLTMFGVGILFGEKNIMLAFPIALTSAVLGRQNFKVKTFNKTIRIILMDLIIVTLAYISRLNIFIGIFINFISIFLIMYTITSPYDPTFYKPFIMLYAFTQYAWVPLNKMPARYLSVIFGVLVIVICNKIVNEINEKSLLGKSIYKALSLISEGLKDILEGNYTKKKELECTNIMRALAYKVYVSRYKDYLTTNLGQIQFKIFMDIEHLNLFLRKIEEGYSHKDITKREIEELISLLEQIKKFSNGNINVEQVVNETNRYVNKYIKEAKYGYEISVILINLSKNINSLNAVDRREINKVYEKWQRSYLDKTRYTFKEYFRKDSIRFKFAMRMAITLTLSLFIGEILGFYKIIWAIITIMSVIQPYYEDTLKKTKDRVVGNTIAIIFTGVAINLIDNKFVTIAILIASLYLLYAFKEYHKISLFAAIASISVSSLSNNINELLLYRIAYVIVGVLIVIIANKYIFPYKLQDGIRQLEEKVKRYNEMLLKEGKLYLQDEGDIHIVRDIIIHLTLMNQKLYLRNIQYGDENVDIFIDDNTYFAIEVGYSILMSYGKSKEFKEKKLEEISKLKLN
;
A
#
# COMPACT_ATOMS: atom_id res chain seq x y z
N MET A 1 -16.16 5.32 20.59
CA MET A 1 -15.53 6.16 19.54
C MET A 1 -14.05 5.84 19.29
N PHE A 2 -13.25 5.47 20.31
CA PHE A 2 -11.79 5.37 20.24
C PHE A 2 -11.18 3.94 20.07
N LYS A 3 -11.97 2.90 19.77
CA LYS A 3 -11.39 1.59 19.39
C LYS A 3 -10.64 1.73 18.05
N GLY A 4 -9.46 1.11 17.94
CA GLY A 4 -8.67 1.04 16.71
C GLY A 4 -7.68 2.18 16.46
N ILE A 5 -7.27 2.94 17.49
CA ILE A 5 -6.29 4.03 17.35
C ILE A 5 -4.92 3.47 16.94
N ASN A 6 -4.38 3.98 15.84
CA ASN A 6 -2.98 3.81 15.45
C ASN A 6 -2.16 4.99 16.01
N THR A 7 -1.68 4.84 17.25
CA THR A 7 -0.91 5.87 17.97
C THR A 7 0.35 6.29 17.24
N TYR A 8 1.05 5.35 16.61
CA TYR A 8 2.26 5.64 15.83
C TYR A 8 1.96 6.53 14.63
N SER A 9 0.94 6.20 13.84
CA SER A 9 0.52 7.02 12.69
C SER A 9 0.03 8.39 13.13
N MET A 10 -0.76 8.43 14.22
CA MET A 10 -1.29 9.66 14.82
C MET A 10 -0.17 10.62 15.19
N LEU A 11 0.81 10.17 15.98
CA LEU A 11 1.91 10.99 16.46
C LEU A 11 2.82 11.43 15.31
N LYS A 12 3.20 10.49 14.43
CA LYS A 12 4.11 10.77 13.32
C LYS A 12 3.51 11.76 12.33
N ASN A 13 2.36 11.44 11.74
CA ASN A 13 1.77 12.26 10.68
C ASN A 13 1.07 13.50 11.24
N GLY A 14 0.50 13.43 12.44
CA GLY A 14 -0.07 14.58 13.14
C GLY A 14 0.98 15.65 13.42
N THR A 15 2.16 15.27 13.93
CA THR A 15 3.27 16.22 14.18
C THR A 15 3.74 16.86 12.87
N ILE A 16 3.90 16.08 11.80
CA ILE A 16 4.25 16.62 10.47
C ILE A 16 3.19 17.62 9.99
N ALA A 17 1.90 17.30 10.15
CA ALA A 17 0.81 18.19 9.74
C ALA A 17 0.81 19.51 10.50
N VAL A 18 0.98 19.47 11.82
CA VAL A 18 1.08 20.65 12.67
C VAL A 18 2.29 21.50 12.28
N LEU A 19 3.49 20.92 12.21
CA LEU A 19 4.71 21.63 11.82
C LEU A 19 4.60 22.27 10.44
N THR A 20 4.05 21.54 9.47
CA THR A 20 3.87 22.04 8.10
C THR A 20 2.86 23.19 8.09
N MET A 21 1.73 23.05 8.80
CA MET A 21 0.66 24.05 8.80
C MET A 21 1.07 25.37 9.46
N PHE A 22 1.62 25.32 10.67
CA PHE A 22 2.09 26.52 11.36
C PHE A 22 3.33 27.10 10.70
N GLY A 23 4.28 26.26 10.28
CA GLY A 23 5.50 26.72 9.58
C GLY A 23 5.18 27.43 8.28
N VAL A 24 4.26 26.90 7.47
CA VAL A 24 3.81 27.57 6.24
C VAL A 24 3.10 28.89 6.54
N GLY A 25 2.20 28.90 7.54
CA GLY A 25 1.48 30.10 7.92
C GLY A 25 2.39 31.23 8.39
N ILE A 26 3.36 30.93 9.25
CA ILE A 26 4.28 31.91 9.84
C ILE A 26 5.28 32.43 8.79
N LEU A 27 5.87 31.55 7.98
CA LEU A 27 6.96 31.92 7.07
C LEU A 27 6.49 32.47 5.72
N PHE A 28 5.34 31.99 5.21
CA PHE A 28 4.87 32.31 3.86
C PHE A 28 3.46 32.92 3.83
N GLY A 29 2.86 33.15 4.99
CA GLY A 29 1.59 33.86 5.16
C GLY A 29 0.33 32.99 5.11
N GLU A 30 -0.77 33.54 5.63
CA GLU A 30 -2.03 32.83 5.89
C GLU A 30 -2.68 32.24 4.62
N LYS A 31 -2.55 32.93 3.47
CA LYS A 31 -3.08 32.43 2.18
C LYS A 31 -2.44 31.12 1.72
N ASN A 32 -1.30 30.72 2.29
CA ASN A 32 -0.62 29.47 1.96
C ASN A 32 -0.91 28.34 2.96
N ILE A 33 -1.53 28.61 4.12
CA ILE A 33 -1.91 27.59 5.13
C ILE A 33 -2.78 26.49 4.50
N MET A 34 -3.66 26.88 3.58
CA MET A 34 -4.51 25.96 2.83
C MET A 34 -3.69 24.88 2.08
N LEU A 35 -2.51 25.20 1.55
CA LEU A 35 -1.65 24.25 0.83
C LEU A 35 -0.91 23.30 1.78
N ALA A 36 -0.71 23.69 3.04
CA ALA A 36 0.00 22.85 4.02
C ALA A 36 -0.73 21.54 4.31
N PHE A 37 -2.07 21.54 4.25
CA PHE A 37 -2.89 20.35 4.50
C PHE A 37 -2.66 19.22 3.47
N PRO A 38 -2.82 19.45 2.15
CA PRO A 38 -2.50 18.42 1.16
C PRO A 38 -1.02 18.01 1.20
N ILE A 39 -0.10 18.94 1.42
CA ILE A 39 1.33 18.61 1.54
C ILE A 39 1.53 17.64 2.71
N ALA A 40 1.02 17.96 3.89
CA ALA A 40 1.11 17.08 5.07
C ALA A 40 0.48 15.70 4.82
N LEU A 41 -0.66 15.61 4.12
CA LEU A 41 -1.28 14.32 3.78
C LEU A 41 -0.35 13.44 2.93
N THR A 42 0.53 14.04 2.14
CA THR A 42 1.58 13.35 1.38
C THR A 42 2.49 12.54 2.31
N SER A 43 2.71 12.94 3.57
CA SER A 43 3.54 12.16 4.52
C SER A 43 2.94 10.80 4.85
N ALA A 44 1.62 10.74 5.07
CA ALA A 44 0.91 9.50 5.38
C ALA A 44 0.93 8.54 4.18
N VAL A 45 0.82 9.12 2.99
CA VAL A 45 0.84 8.40 1.71
C VAL A 45 2.26 7.88 1.40
N LEU A 46 3.29 8.72 1.55
CA LEU A 46 4.70 8.36 1.34
C LEU A 46 5.21 7.36 2.36
N GLY A 47 4.71 7.39 3.61
CA GLY A 47 5.07 6.40 4.62
C GLY A 47 4.73 4.96 4.23
N ARG A 48 3.81 4.76 3.27
CA ARG A 48 3.45 3.45 2.71
C ARG A 48 4.31 3.04 1.51
N GLN A 49 5.04 3.98 0.91
CA GLN A 49 6.01 3.71 -0.13
C GLN A 49 7.40 3.54 0.52
N ASN A 50 8.22 2.61 0.01
CA ASN A 50 9.56 2.41 0.57
C ASN A 50 10.50 3.53 0.12
N PHE A 51 10.37 4.69 0.79
CA PHE A 51 11.10 5.92 0.50
C PHE A 51 12.57 5.85 0.95
N LYS A 52 12.99 4.76 1.60
CA LYS A 52 14.38 4.51 2.00
C LYS A 52 15.33 4.35 0.82
N VAL A 53 14.82 3.87 -0.33
CA VAL A 53 15.64 3.69 -1.54
C VAL A 53 15.77 5.02 -2.28
N LYS A 54 16.99 5.59 -2.28
CA LYS A 54 17.35 6.85 -2.96
C LYS A 54 16.39 8.01 -2.61
N THR A 55 16.20 8.24 -1.31
CA THR A 55 15.37 9.32 -0.70
C THR A 55 15.47 10.65 -1.45
N PHE A 56 16.69 11.12 -1.72
CA PHE A 56 16.93 12.42 -2.36
C PHE A 56 16.27 12.55 -3.74
N ASN A 57 16.44 11.56 -4.63
CA ASN A 57 15.87 11.60 -5.98
C ASN A 57 14.33 11.54 -5.94
N LYS A 58 13.77 10.75 -5.02
CA LYS A 58 12.32 10.67 -4.84
C LYS A 58 11.77 11.99 -4.30
N THR A 59 12.47 12.66 -3.39
CA THR A 59 12.10 13.98 -2.87
C THR A 59 12.08 15.03 -3.97
N ILE A 60 13.14 15.14 -4.78
CA ILE A 60 13.20 16.10 -5.89
C ILE A 60 12.05 15.87 -6.86
N ARG A 61 11.75 14.60 -7.19
CA ARG A 61 10.64 14.28 -8.08
C ARG A 61 9.28 14.76 -7.54
N ILE A 62 9.05 14.63 -6.23
CA ILE A 62 7.81 15.11 -5.59
C ILE A 62 7.75 16.63 -5.63
N ILE A 63 8.84 17.32 -5.27
CA ILE A 63 8.92 18.78 -5.34
C ILE A 63 8.59 19.27 -6.76
N LEU A 64 9.25 18.72 -7.78
CA LEU A 64 9.00 19.10 -9.17
C LEU A 64 7.54 18.87 -9.57
N MET A 65 6.95 17.75 -9.16
CA MET A 65 5.56 17.45 -9.47
C MET A 65 4.59 18.42 -8.78
N ASP A 66 4.81 18.74 -7.51
CA ASP A 66 3.99 19.70 -6.76
C ASP A 66 4.10 21.11 -7.34
N LEU A 67 5.30 21.53 -7.75
CA LEU A 67 5.53 22.82 -8.43
C LEU A 67 4.78 22.90 -9.77
N ILE A 68 4.79 21.81 -10.56
CA ILE A 68 4.01 21.72 -11.81
C ILE A 68 2.51 21.83 -11.51
N ILE A 69 2.01 21.09 -10.50
CA ILE A 69 0.61 21.10 -10.09
C ILE A 69 0.17 22.52 -9.71
N VAL A 70 0.96 23.21 -8.89
CA VAL A 70 0.68 24.57 -8.44
C VAL A 70 0.68 25.56 -9.60
N THR A 71 1.59 25.38 -10.56
CA THR A 71 1.69 26.22 -11.75
C THR A 71 0.48 26.02 -12.68
N LEU A 72 0.11 24.77 -12.97
CA LEU A 72 -1.07 24.46 -13.79
C LEU A 72 -2.37 24.95 -13.14
N ALA A 73 -2.49 24.81 -11.81
CA ALA A 73 -3.60 25.36 -11.04
C ALA A 73 -3.67 26.89 -11.14
N TYR A 74 -2.53 27.57 -11.11
CA TYR A 74 -2.49 29.02 -11.28
C TYR A 74 -2.91 29.46 -12.69
N ILE A 75 -2.35 28.83 -13.74
CA ILE A 75 -2.64 29.18 -15.14
C ILE A 75 -4.13 28.96 -15.45
N SER A 76 -4.72 27.87 -14.94
CA SER A 76 -6.14 27.59 -15.15
C SER A 76 -7.08 28.68 -14.60
N ARG A 77 -6.63 29.50 -13.65
CA ARG A 77 -7.43 30.57 -13.04
C ARG A 77 -7.29 31.91 -13.78
N LEU A 78 -6.38 32.01 -14.75
CA LEU A 78 -6.17 33.26 -15.50
C LEU A 78 -7.31 33.55 -16.49
N ASN A 79 -7.91 32.52 -17.06
CA ASN A 79 -9.02 32.64 -18.00
C ASN A 79 -9.95 31.45 -17.85
N ILE A 80 -11.25 31.70 -17.75
CA ILE A 80 -12.24 30.66 -17.44
C ILE A 80 -12.32 29.56 -18.52
N PHE A 81 -12.27 29.92 -19.81
CA PHE A 81 -12.40 28.98 -20.93
C PHE A 81 -11.15 28.12 -21.09
N ILE A 82 -9.97 28.76 -21.04
CA ILE A 82 -8.69 28.05 -21.02
C ILE A 82 -8.60 27.19 -19.74
N GLY A 83 -9.16 27.69 -18.64
CA GLY A 83 -9.26 27.03 -17.36
C GLY A 83 -9.94 25.67 -17.45
N ILE A 84 -11.08 25.55 -18.14
CA ILE A 84 -11.77 24.26 -18.36
C ILE A 84 -10.82 23.23 -18.98
N PHE A 85 -10.12 23.61 -20.04
CA PHE A 85 -9.22 22.71 -20.77
C PHE A 85 -8.02 22.29 -19.89
N ILE A 86 -7.38 23.25 -19.22
CA ILE A 86 -6.25 22.97 -18.33
C ILE A 86 -6.69 22.15 -17.13
N ASN A 87 -7.86 22.43 -16.54
CA ASN A 87 -8.45 21.64 -15.45
C ASN A 87 -8.62 20.19 -15.85
N PHE A 88 -9.26 19.96 -17.00
CA PHE A 88 -9.51 18.62 -17.49
C PHE A 88 -8.21 17.84 -17.69
N ILE A 89 -7.26 18.42 -18.43
CA ILE A 89 -5.98 17.78 -18.72
C ILE A 89 -5.16 17.55 -17.45
N SER A 90 -5.06 18.56 -16.58
CA SER A 90 -4.26 18.48 -15.36
C SER A 90 -4.82 17.40 -14.42
N ILE A 91 -6.12 17.42 -14.16
CA ILE A 91 -6.77 16.45 -13.27
C ILE A 91 -6.67 15.05 -13.88
N PHE A 92 -6.91 14.91 -15.19
CA PHE A 92 -6.74 13.63 -15.87
C PHE A 92 -5.31 13.11 -15.76
N LEU A 93 -4.29 13.93 -16.02
CA LEU A 93 -2.88 13.52 -15.97
C LEU A 93 -2.43 13.18 -14.54
N ILE A 94 -2.85 13.96 -13.54
CA ILE A 94 -2.61 13.67 -12.12
C ILE A 94 -3.23 12.31 -11.79
N MET A 95 -4.52 12.13 -12.09
CA MET A 95 -5.23 10.88 -11.82
C MET A 95 -4.62 9.69 -12.54
N TYR A 96 -4.39 9.85 -13.83
CA TYR A 96 -3.91 8.79 -14.68
C TYR A 96 -2.48 8.43 -14.31
N THR A 97 -1.57 9.37 -14.08
CA THR A 97 -0.15 9.07 -13.82
C THR A 97 0.08 8.59 -12.38
N ILE A 98 -0.56 9.24 -11.40
CA ILE A 98 -0.25 9.04 -9.97
C ILE A 98 -1.05 7.89 -9.35
N THR A 99 -2.25 7.61 -9.84
CA THR A 99 -3.03 6.48 -9.33
C THR A 99 -2.33 5.17 -9.68
N SER A 100 -1.78 4.52 -8.67
CA SER A 100 -1.21 3.18 -8.79
C SER A 100 -2.31 2.13 -8.60
N PRO A 101 -2.29 1.01 -9.34
CA PRO A 101 -3.17 -0.12 -9.08
C PRO A 101 -3.06 -0.65 -7.64
N TYR A 102 -1.93 -0.45 -6.96
CA TYR A 102 -1.63 -1.03 -5.66
C TYR A 102 -1.76 -0.02 -4.48
N ASP A 103 -1.89 1.28 -4.75
CA ASP A 103 -2.27 2.30 -3.75
C ASP A 103 -3.28 3.29 -4.37
N PRO A 104 -4.59 3.01 -4.28
CA PRO A 104 -5.62 3.84 -4.87
C PRO A 104 -5.82 5.17 -4.15
N THR A 105 -5.05 5.46 -3.10
CA THR A 105 -5.15 6.72 -2.35
C THR A 105 -3.96 7.65 -2.58
N PHE A 106 -2.95 7.21 -3.33
CA PHE A 106 -1.72 7.97 -3.58
C PHE A 106 -1.96 9.30 -4.30
N TYR A 107 -2.99 9.40 -5.14
CA TYR A 107 -3.31 10.62 -5.90
C TYR A 107 -3.89 11.76 -5.04
N LYS A 108 -4.47 11.45 -3.87
CA LYS A 108 -5.33 12.41 -3.14
C LYS A 108 -4.60 13.69 -2.74
N PRO A 109 -3.38 13.64 -2.17
CA PRO A 109 -2.64 14.85 -1.82
C PRO A 109 -2.45 15.79 -3.02
N PHE A 110 -2.21 15.22 -4.19
CA PHE A 110 -1.86 15.97 -5.41
C PHE A 110 -3.06 16.67 -6.07
N ILE A 111 -4.21 16.00 -6.19
CA ILE A 111 -5.41 16.73 -6.64
C ILE A 111 -5.85 17.73 -5.57
N MET A 112 -5.72 17.40 -4.28
CA MET A 112 -6.05 18.36 -3.22
C MET A 112 -5.16 19.59 -3.33
N LEU A 113 -3.86 19.43 -3.56
CA LEU A 113 -2.95 20.54 -3.81
C LEU A 113 -3.41 21.39 -5.02
N TYR A 114 -3.82 20.75 -6.12
CA TYR A 114 -4.38 21.43 -7.29
C TYR A 114 -5.60 22.29 -6.94
N ALA A 115 -6.63 21.67 -6.35
CA ALA A 115 -7.88 22.36 -6.01
C ALA A 115 -7.67 23.47 -4.97
N PHE A 116 -6.89 23.22 -3.91
CA PHE A 116 -6.61 24.24 -2.89
C PHE A 116 -5.82 25.41 -3.46
N THR A 117 -4.91 25.18 -4.40
CA THR A 117 -4.14 26.25 -5.05
C THR A 117 -5.04 27.18 -5.86
N GLN A 118 -6.04 26.64 -6.58
CA GLN A 118 -6.99 27.44 -7.35
C GLN A 118 -7.86 28.32 -6.46
N TYR A 119 -8.38 27.77 -5.37
CA TYR A 119 -9.25 28.51 -4.45
C TYR A 119 -8.50 29.52 -3.60
N ALA A 120 -7.30 29.17 -3.14
CA ALA A 120 -6.42 30.10 -2.45
C ALA A 120 -5.67 30.96 -3.46
N TRP A 121 -6.35 31.60 -4.42
CA TRP A 121 -5.66 32.35 -5.47
C TRP A 121 -4.80 33.50 -4.90
N VAL A 122 -3.64 33.70 -5.50
CA VAL A 122 -2.70 34.77 -5.17
C VAL A 122 -2.23 35.47 -6.45
N PRO A 123 -1.95 36.78 -6.43
CA PRO A 123 -1.35 37.47 -7.58
C PRO A 123 0.06 36.95 -7.89
N LEU A 124 0.54 37.18 -9.11
CA LEU A 124 1.81 36.63 -9.62
C LEU A 124 3.02 36.98 -8.72
N ASN A 125 3.05 38.20 -8.16
CA ASN A 125 4.11 38.65 -7.25
C ASN A 125 4.18 37.83 -5.94
N LYS A 126 3.10 37.14 -5.55
CA LYS A 126 3.06 36.28 -4.36
C LYS A 126 3.26 34.80 -4.68
N MET A 127 3.42 34.44 -5.96
CA MET A 127 3.72 33.05 -6.37
C MET A 127 5.09 32.54 -5.87
N PRO A 128 6.16 33.35 -5.79
CA PRO A 128 7.42 32.87 -5.21
C PRO A 128 7.27 32.35 -3.78
N ALA A 129 6.54 33.07 -2.91
CA ALA A 129 6.25 32.63 -1.55
C ALA A 129 5.45 31.31 -1.52
N ARG A 130 4.54 31.13 -2.50
CA ARG A 130 3.79 29.88 -2.65
C ARG A 130 4.70 28.71 -3.02
N TYR A 131 5.59 28.87 -3.99
CA TYR A 131 6.54 27.83 -4.36
C TYR A 131 7.46 27.47 -3.18
N LEU A 132 7.96 28.47 -2.46
CA LEU A 132 8.76 28.25 -1.24
C LEU A 132 7.96 27.50 -0.16
N SER A 133 6.67 27.79 0.02
CA SER A 133 5.83 27.07 0.97
C SER A 133 5.68 25.59 0.66
N VAL A 134 5.61 25.23 -0.63
CA VAL A 134 5.52 23.84 -1.10
C VAL A 134 6.83 23.12 -0.85
N ILE A 135 7.95 23.74 -1.23
CA ILE A 135 9.30 23.20 -1.00
C ILE A 135 9.53 22.96 0.49
N PHE A 136 9.22 23.96 1.32
CA PHE A 136 9.34 23.87 2.78
C PHE A 136 8.52 22.70 3.33
N GLY A 137 7.25 22.58 2.96
CA GLY A 137 6.40 21.50 3.46
C GLY A 137 6.91 20.10 3.07
N VAL A 138 7.40 19.93 1.84
CA VAL A 138 8.00 18.65 1.42
C VAL A 138 9.30 18.35 2.17
N LEU A 139 10.12 19.37 2.45
CA LEU A 139 11.35 19.20 3.24
C LEU A 139 11.05 18.76 4.68
N VAL A 140 10.06 19.38 5.34
CA VAL A 140 9.59 18.97 6.69
C VAL A 140 9.21 17.49 6.69
N ILE A 141 8.44 17.05 5.69
CA ILE A 141 8.03 15.64 5.56
C ILE A 141 9.24 14.72 5.48
N VAL A 142 10.25 15.06 4.68
CA VAL A 142 11.44 14.21 4.45
C VAL A 142 12.31 14.15 5.71
N ILE A 143 12.56 15.29 6.35
CA ILE A 143 13.37 15.39 7.57
C ILE A 143 12.70 14.59 8.69
N CYS A 144 11.41 14.82 8.96
CA CYS A 144 10.69 14.09 10.00
C CYS A 144 10.61 12.59 9.71
N ASN A 145 10.41 12.19 8.45
CA ASN A 145 10.41 10.78 8.09
C ASN A 145 11.77 10.11 8.30
N LYS A 146 12.88 10.80 8.03
CA LYS A 146 14.22 10.28 8.26
C LYS A 146 14.46 10.02 9.76
N ILE A 147 14.20 11.03 10.60
CA ILE A 147 14.39 10.97 12.06
C ILE A 147 13.60 9.81 12.69
N VAL A 148 12.30 9.70 12.38
CA VAL A 148 11.43 8.67 12.97
C VAL A 148 11.83 7.25 12.55
N ASN A 149 12.43 7.09 11.38
CA ASN A 149 12.82 5.78 10.87
C ASN A 149 14.13 5.28 11.48
N GLU A 150 15.09 6.16 11.77
CA GLU A 150 16.36 5.81 12.45
C GLU A 150 16.11 5.28 13.87
N ILE A 151 15.02 5.72 14.53
CA ILE A 151 14.65 5.31 15.89
C ILE A 151 14.01 3.89 15.95
N ASN A 152 13.53 3.35 14.82
CA ASN A 152 12.68 2.13 14.79
C ASN A 152 13.34 0.85 14.25
N GLU A 153 14.62 0.85 13.89
CA GLU A 153 15.33 -0.34 13.34
C GLU A 153 15.84 -1.31 14.43
N LYS A 154 14.93 -1.85 15.26
CA LYS A 154 15.33 -2.72 16.39
C LYS A 154 15.35 -4.23 16.13
N SER A 155 14.79 -4.78 15.04
CA SER A 155 14.83 -6.24 14.81
C SER A 155 15.52 -6.66 13.52
N LEU A 156 16.41 -7.65 13.61
CA LEU A 156 17.20 -8.21 12.50
C LEU A 156 16.31 -8.84 11.43
N LEU A 157 15.39 -9.74 11.82
CA LEU A 157 14.46 -10.40 10.89
C LEU A 157 13.19 -9.58 10.58
N GLY A 158 12.93 -8.49 11.31
CA GLY A 158 11.69 -7.74 11.19
C GLY A 158 10.47 -8.45 11.81
N LYS A 159 9.46 -7.66 12.23
CA LYS A 159 8.25 -8.17 12.91
C LYS A 159 7.43 -9.15 12.05
N SER A 160 7.45 -9.01 10.73
CA SER A 160 6.67 -9.85 9.80
C SER A 160 7.16 -11.29 9.79
N ILE A 161 8.48 -11.51 9.70
CA ILE A 161 9.07 -12.86 9.66
C ILE A 161 8.83 -13.57 11.00
N TYR A 162 9.06 -12.89 12.13
CA TYR A 162 8.78 -13.44 13.45
C TYR A 162 7.32 -13.91 13.59
N LYS A 163 6.35 -13.06 13.21
CA LYS A 163 4.93 -13.41 13.33
C LYS A 163 4.54 -14.58 12.44
N ALA A 164 5.08 -14.64 11.21
CA ALA A 164 4.83 -15.76 10.29
C ALA A 164 5.36 -17.09 10.86
N LEU A 165 6.58 -17.10 11.39
CA LEU A 165 7.14 -18.28 12.05
C LEU A 165 6.31 -18.70 13.28
N SER A 166 5.77 -17.75 14.05
CA SER A 166 4.87 -18.08 15.17
C SER A 166 3.59 -18.77 14.69
N LEU A 167 2.97 -18.28 13.62
CA LEU A 167 1.76 -18.89 13.05
C LEU A 167 2.03 -20.30 12.52
N ILE A 168 3.19 -20.53 11.90
CA ILE A 168 3.60 -21.87 11.46
C ILE A 168 3.84 -22.79 12.66
N SER A 169 4.58 -22.34 13.68
CA SER A 169 4.78 -23.13 14.92
C SER A 169 3.46 -23.46 15.61
N GLU A 170 2.52 -22.53 15.65
CA GLU A 170 1.17 -22.76 16.17
C GLU A 170 0.38 -23.72 15.29
N GLY A 171 0.47 -23.62 13.97
CA GLY A 171 -0.16 -24.56 13.04
C GLY A 171 0.37 -25.99 13.18
N LEU A 172 1.67 -26.16 13.43
CA LEU A 172 2.27 -27.47 13.72
C LEU A 172 1.78 -28.05 15.05
N LYS A 173 1.60 -27.21 16.09
CA LYS A 173 0.98 -27.65 17.35
C LYS A 173 -0.46 -28.08 17.15
N ASP A 174 -1.19 -27.34 16.33
CA ASP A 174 -2.58 -27.69 16.00
C ASP A 174 -2.68 -29.05 15.29
N ILE A 175 -1.72 -29.37 14.41
CA ILE A 175 -1.63 -30.69 13.75
C ILE A 175 -1.45 -31.80 14.80
N LEU A 176 -0.57 -31.58 15.79
CA LEU A 176 -0.35 -32.55 16.88
C LEU A 176 -1.61 -32.77 17.74
N GLU A 177 -2.42 -31.73 17.90
CA GLU A 177 -3.68 -31.75 18.66
C GLU A 177 -4.90 -32.21 17.83
N GLY A 178 -4.75 -32.38 16.51
CA GLY A 178 -5.84 -32.75 15.61
C GLY A 178 -6.85 -31.63 15.35
N ASN A 179 -6.47 -30.36 15.55
CA ASN A 179 -7.35 -29.19 15.40
C ASN A 179 -6.87 -28.20 14.31
N TYR A 180 -6.01 -28.66 13.40
CA TYR A 180 -5.47 -27.85 12.31
C TYR A 180 -6.58 -27.23 11.44
N THR A 181 -6.47 -25.92 11.20
CA THR A 181 -7.38 -25.17 10.31
C THR A 181 -6.61 -24.25 9.38
N LYS A 182 -7.18 -24.00 8.19
CA LYS A 182 -6.63 -23.04 7.20
C LYS A 182 -6.54 -21.59 7.72
N LYS A 183 -7.16 -21.26 8.85
CA LYS A 183 -7.23 -19.87 9.35
C LYS A 183 -5.84 -19.28 9.64
N LYS A 184 -4.97 -20.04 10.32
CA LYS A 184 -3.60 -19.61 10.65
C LYS A 184 -2.72 -19.53 9.40
N GLU A 185 -2.90 -20.49 8.50
CA GLU A 185 -2.23 -20.51 7.19
C GLU A 185 -2.55 -19.23 6.39
N LEU A 186 -3.83 -18.86 6.28
CA LEU A 186 -4.27 -17.65 5.58
C LEU A 186 -3.74 -16.37 6.25
N GLU A 187 -3.68 -16.33 7.58
CA GLU A 187 -3.07 -15.20 8.30
C GLU A 187 -1.57 -15.08 7.98
N CYS A 188 -0.85 -16.20 7.92
CA CYS A 188 0.57 -16.24 7.55
C CYS A 188 0.78 -15.77 6.10
N THR A 189 0.00 -16.28 5.15
CA THR A 189 -0.01 -15.87 3.74
C THR A 189 -0.23 -14.36 3.60
N ASN A 190 -1.12 -13.77 4.39
CA ASN A 190 -1.35 -12.33 4.38
C ASN A 190 -0.13 -11.52 4.87
N ILE A 191 0.62 -12.04 5.83
CA ILE A 191 1.89 -11.43 6.28
C ILE A 191 2.95 -11.56 5.18
N MET A 192 3.02 -12.70 4.50
CA MET A 192 3.95 -12.96 3.39
C MET A 192 3.65 -12.09 2.17
N ARG A 193 2.37 -11.88 1.81
CA ARG A 193 1.94 -10.89 0.81
C ARG A 193 2.45 -9.49 1.14
N ALA A 194 2.37 -9.07 2.40
CA ALA A 194 2.90 -7.79 2.84
C ALA A 194 4.44 -7.71 2.76
N LEU A 195 5.16 -8.83 2.94
CA LEU A 195 6.60 -8.90 2.75
C LEU A 195 6.97 -8.82 1.26
N ALA A 196 6.28 -9.54 0.38
CA ALA A 196 6.43 -9.44 -1.07
C ALA A 196 6.18 -8.00 -1.57
N TYR A 197 5.19 -7.32 -1.01
CA TYR A 197 4.97 -5.89 -1.29
C TYR A 197 6.16 -5.01 -0.91
N LYS A 198 6.82 -5.24 0.23
CA LYS A 198 8.04 -4.51 0.62
C LYS A 198 9.18 -4.70 -0.38
N VAL A 199 9.33 -5.91 -0.91
CA VAL A 199 10.30 -6.23 -1.98
C VAL A 199 9.93 -5.49 -3.27
N TYR A 200 8.65 -5.44 -3.63
CA TYR A 200 8.18 -4.73 -4.81
C TYR A 200 8.46 -3.22 -4.73
N VAL A 201 8.13 -2.57 -3.60
CA VAL A 201 8.29 -1.12 -3.47
C VAL A 201 9.76 -0.66 -3.33
N SER A 202 10.70 -1.57 -3.12
CA SER A 202 12.14 -1.26 -3.10
C SER A 202 12.78 -1.23 -4.50
N ARG A 203 12.03 -1.60 -5.56
CA ARG A 203 12.44 -1.48 -6.97
C ARG A 203 12.95 -0.08 -7.31
N TYR A 204 13.98 -0.02 -8.15
CA TYR A 204 14.52 1.24 -8.64
C TYR A 204 15.15 1.08 -10.03
N LYS A 205 14.69 1.89 -10.99
CA LYS A 205 15.09 1.82 -12.41
C LYS A 205 14.91 0.39 -12.96
N ASP A 206 16.01 -0.22 -13.42
CA ASP A 206 16.07 -1.54 -14.02
C ASP A 206 16.42 -2.64 -13.00
N TYR A 207 16.51 -2.31 -11.71
CA TYR A 207 16.81 -3.27 -10.65
C TYR A 207 15.55 -3.73 -9.91
N LEU A 208 15.45 -5.04 -9.69
CA LEU A 208 14.28 -5.67 -9.09
C LEU A 208 14.12 -5.33 -7.61
N THR A 209 15.22 -5.11 -6.87
CA THR A 209 15.16 -4.88 -5.43
C THR A 209 16.50 -4.41 -4.84
N THR A 210 16.59 -4.28 -3.51
CA THR A 210 17.80 -3.93 -2.75
C THR A 210 18.52 -5.14 -2.16
N ASN A 211 19.69 -4.94 -1.56
CA ASN A 211 20.43 -5.98 -0.84
C ASN A 211 19.58 -6.66 0.25
N LEU A 212 18.77 -5.90 0.98
CA LEU A 212 17.80 -6.44 1.93
C LEU A 212 16.65 -7.16 1.21
N GLY A 213 16.12 -6.54 0.16
CA GLY A 213 14.93 -7.04 -0.51
C GLY A 213 15.14 -8.39 -1.19
N GLN A 214 16.33 -8.71 -1.69
CA GLN A 214 16.62 -10.05 -2.23
C GLN A 214 16.62 -11.13 -1.14
N ILE A 215 17.12 -10.80 0.07
CA ILE A 215 17.08 -11.72 1.21
C ILE A 215 15.63 -11.92 1.66
N GLN A 216 14.89 -10.81 1.78
CA GLN A 216 13.47 -10.85 2.13
C GLN A 216 12.63 -11.65 1.14
N PHE A 217 12.92 -11.57 -0.16
CA PHE A 217 12.25 -12.39 -1.18
C PHE A 217 12.52 -13.88 -0.97
N LYS A 218 13.76 -14.27 -0.70
CA LYS A 218 14.10 -15.68 -0.48
C LYS A 218 13.46 -16.22 0.81
N ILE A 219 13.54 -15.47 1.90
CA ILE A 219 12.84 -15.82 3.16
C ILE A 219 11.33 -15.92 2.94
N PHE A 220 10.75 -14.99 2.16
CA PHE A 220 9.34 -15.05 1.76
C PHE A 220 9.00 -16.38 1.07
N MET A 221 9.80 -16.80 0.08
CA MET A 221 9.58 -18.06 -0.62
C MET A 221 9.69 -19.27 0.31
N ASP A 222 10.71 -19.31 1.17
CA ASP A 222 10.92 -20.42 2.12
C ASP A 222 9.78 -20.53 3.14
N ILE A 223 9.35 -19.39 3.73
CA ILE A 223 8.28 -19.36 4.73
C ILE A 223 6.91 -19.66 4.10
N GLU A 224 6.59 -19.05 2.96
CA GLU A 224 5.28 -19.28 2.32
C GLU A 224 5.16 -20.72 1.81
N HIS A 225 6.23 -21.29 1.26
CA HIS A 225 6.24 -22.69 0.87
C HIS A 225 6.08 -23.60 2.10
N LEU A 226 6.80 -23.36 3.21
CA LEU A 226 6.61 -24.12 4.44
C LEU A 226 5.17 -24.02 4.98
N ASN A 227 4.58 -22.82 4.94
CA ASN A 227 3.23 -22.55 5.41
C ASN A 227 2.20 -23.39 4.63
N LEU A 228 2.31 -23.43 3.30
CA LEU A 228 1.44 -24.24 2.45
C LEU A 228 1.75 -25.75 2.56
N PHE A 229 3.00 -26.10 2.84
CA PHE A 229 3.43 -27.48 3.05
C PHE A 229 2.88 -28.09 4.34
N LEU A 230 2.37 -27.27 5.29
CA LEU A 230 1.66 -27.74 6.46
C LEU A 230 0.47 -28.65 6.11
N ARG A 231 -0.17 -28.45 4.95
CA ARG A 231 -1.24 -29.33 4.44
C ARG A 231 -0.75 -30.77 4.26
N LYS A 232 0.42 -30.94 3.63
CA LYS A 232 1.05 -32.26 3.43
C LYS A 232 1.59 -32.84 4.74
N ILE A 233 2.02 -31.98 5.67
CA ILE A 233 2.45 -32.41 7.01
C ILE A 233 1.26 -32.94 7.82
N GLU A 234 0.11 -32.27 7.76
CA GLU A 234 -1.12 -32.71 8.40
C GLU A 234 -1.57 -34.07 7.84
N GLU A 235 -1.68 -34.17 6.51
CA GLU A 235 -2.01 -35.43 5.84
C GLU A 235 -1.02 -36.54 6.21
N GLY A 236 0.29 -36.25 6.19
CA GLY A 236 1.34 -37.20 6.55
C GLY A 236 1.30 -37.64 8.00
N TYR A 237 0.96 -36.74 8.93
CA TYR A 237 0.77 -37.09 10.33
C TYR A 237 -0.46 -37.98 10.53
N SER A 238 -1.57 -37.65 9.87
CA SER A 238 -2.80 -38.45 9.88
C SER A 238 -2.58 -39.88 9.33
N HIS A 239 -1.72 -40.05 8.31
CA HIS A 239 -1.34 -41.34 7.75
C HIS A 239 -0.15 -42.03 8.47
N LYS A 240 0.38 -41.44 9.55
CA LYS A 240 1.57 -41.91 10.28
C LYS A 240 2.87 -41.97 9.45
N ASP A 241 2.92 -41.24 8.34
CA ASP A 241 4.13 -41.03 7.53
C ASP A 241 5.11 -40.05 8.21
N ILE A 242 4.58 -39.14 9.05
CA ILE A 242 5.37 -38.19 9.85
C ILE A 242 5.16 -38.53 11.32
N THR A 243 6.24 -38.58 12.08
CA THR A 243 6.16 -38.86 13.53
C THR A 243 5.88 -37.60 14.34
N LYS A 244 5.20 -37.75 15.49
CA LYS A 244 5.02 -36.66 16.46
C LYS A 244 6.36 -35.99 16.84
N ARG A 245 7.40 -36.81 17.03
CA ARG A 245 8.75 -36.34 17.39
C ARG A 245 9.37 -35.44 16.32
N GLU A 246 9.16 -35.76 15.04
CA GLU A 246 9.65 -34.95 13.93
C GLU A 246 9.00 -33.57 13.92
N ILE A 247 7.69 -33.49 14.16
CA ILE A 247 6.97 -32.21 14.27
C ILE A 247 7.42 -31.41 15.51
N GLU A 248 7.61 -32.06 16.65
CA GLU A 248 8.11 -31.40 17.88
C GLU A 248 9.52 -30.82 17.69
N GLU A 249 10.42 -31.56 17.02
CA GLU A 249 11.77 -31.08 16.71
C GLU A 249 11.75 -29.93 15.68
N LEU A 250 10.82 -29.95 14.72
CA LEU A 250 10.58 -28.84 13.80
C LEU A 250 10.09 -27.57 14.53
N ILE A 251 9.10 -27.71 15.41
CA ILE A 251 8.60 -26.61 16.26
C ILE A 251 9.75 -26.01 17.08
N SER A 252 10.58 -26.86 17.69
CA SER A 252 11.74 -26.42 18.48
C SER A 252 12.70 -25.58 17.65
N LEU A 253 13.03 -26.02 16.42
CA LEU A 253 13.89 -25.28 15.51
C LEU A 253 13.30 -23.91 15.13
N LEU A 254 12.00 -23.85 14.82
CA LEU A 254 11.31 -22.59 14.52
C LEU A 254 11.32 -21.63 15.72
N GLU A 255 11.18 -22.14 16.95
CA GLU A 255 11.30 -21.34 18.16
C GLU A 255 12.74 -20.82 18.39
N GLN A 256 13.77 -21.58 18.03
CA GLN A 256 15.15 -21.08 18.04
C GLN A 256 15.32 -19.93 17.03
N ILE A 257 14.84 -20.07 15.79
CA ILE A 257 14.86 -19.00 14.80
C ILE A 257 14.14 -17.74 15.31
N LYS A 258 13.01 -17.91 16.00
CA LYS A 258 12.29 -16.82 16.66
C LYS A 258 13.12 -16.15 17.76
N LYS A 259 13.83 -16.91 18.59
CA LYS A 259 14.75 -16.36 19.61
C LYS A 259 15.89 -15.55 18.97
N PHE A 260 16.41 -15.98 17.82
CA PHE A 260 17.41 -15.23 17.06
C PHE A 260 16.87 -13.85 16.63
N SER A 261 15.61 -13.78 16.19
CA SER A 261 14.96 -12.50 15.82
C SER A 261 14.97 -11.45 16.94
N ASN A 262 15.02 -11.90 18.20
CA ASN A 262 15.03 -11.03 19.38
C ASN A 262 16.45 -10.72 19.89
N GLY A 263 17.49 -11.26 19.25
CA GLY A 263 18.88 -11.11 19.67
C GLY A 263 19.29 -12.01 20.85
N ASN A 264 18.47 -13.01 21.18
CA ASN A 264 18.70 -13.87 22.35
C ASN A 264 19.68 -15.04 22.08
N ILE A 265 19.92 -15.38 20.81
CA ILE A 265 20.81 -16.45 20.40
C ILE A 265 21.62 -16.03 19.17
N ASN A 266 22.75 -16.69 18.93
CA ASN A 266 23.62 -16.41 17.78
C ASN A 266 23.17 -17.16 16.53
N VAL A 267 23.53 -16.63 15.35
CA VAL A 267 23.18 -17.26 14.07
C VAL A 267 23.83 -18.64 13.90
N GLU A 268 24.99 -18.86 14.49
CA GLU A 268 25.68 -20.16 14.50
C GLU A 268 24.87 -21.25 15.22
N GLN A 269 24.16 -20.90 16.29
CA GLN A 269 23.28 -21.83 16.99
C GLN A 269 22.09 -22.23 16.09
N VAL A 270 21.52 -21.28 15.34
CA VAL A 270 20.46 -21.57 14.36
C VAL A 270 20.97 -22.52 13.27
N VAL A 271 22.18 -22.29 12.75
CA VAL A 271 22.80 -23.15 11.73
C VAL A 271 23.04 -24.56 12.27
N ASN A 272 23.59 -24.70 13.48
CA ASN A 272 23.87 -26.00 14.10
C ASN A 272 22.59 -26.81 14.36
N GLU A 273 21.55 -26.18 14.90
CA GLU A 273 20.26 -26.83 15.14
C GLU A 273 19.58 -27.24 13.82
N THR A 274 19.71 -26.41 12.78
CA THR A 274 19.24 -26.74 11.43
C THR A 274 19.96 -28.00 10.91
N ASN A 275 21.28 -28.04 10.99
CA ASN A 275 22.08 -29.19 10.55
C ASN A 275 21.72 -30.46 11.32
N ARG A 276 21.46 -30.36 12.63
CA ARG A 276 21.03 -31.50 13.46
C ARG A 276 19.71 -32.08 12.97
N TYR A 277 18.71 -31.23 12.72
CA TYR A 277 17.41 -31.66 12.19
C TYR A 277 17.57 -32.33 10.81
N VAL A 278 18.28 -31.67 9.90
CA VAL A 278 18.51 -32.14 8.53
C VAL A 278 19.18 -33.51 8.52
N ASN A 279 20.28 -33.68 9.25
CA ASN A 279 21.04 -34.94 9.25
C ASN A 279 20.21 -36.14 9.70
N LYS A 280 19.21 -35.90 10.56
CA LYS A 280 18.32 -36.93 11.08
C LYS A 280 17.22 -37.28 10.09
N TYR A 281 16.51 -36.30 9.55
CA TYR A 281 15.27 -36.56 8.81
C TYR A 281 15.39 -36.57 7.28
N ILE A 282 16.46 -36.01 6.70
CA ILE A 282 16.57 -35.79 5.24
C ILE A 282 16.39 -37.06 4.39
N LYS A 283 16.81 -38.22 4.89
CA LYS A 283 16.65 -39.53 4.21
C LYS A 283 15.61 -40.45 4.85
N GLU A 284 15.32 -40.24 6.13
CA GLU A 284 14.54 -41.17 6.95
C GLU A 284 13.03 -40.87 6.89
N ALA A 285 12.65 -39.60 6.72
CA ALA A 285 11.25 -39.18 6.69
C ALA A 285 10.72 -39.00 5.27
N LYS A 286 9.45 -39.38 5.04
CA LYS A 286 8.77 -39.29 3.73
C LYS A 286 8.85 -37.91 3.10
N TYR A 287 8.72 -36.86 3.92
CA TYR A 287 8.81 -35.45 3.51
C TYR A 287 10.07 -34.75 4.07
N GLY A 288 11.00 -35.53 4.62
CA GLY A 288 12.18 -35.00 5.29
C GLY A 288 13.11 -34.25 4.35
N TYR A 289 13.17 -34.64 3.08
CA TYR A 289 13.95 -33.94 2.06
C TYR A 289 13.43 -32.52 1.81
N GLU A 290 12.13 -32.36 1.49
CA GLU A 290 11.53 -31.05 1.24
C GLU A 290 11.69 -30.12 2.46
N ILE A 291 11.34 -30.60 3.65
CA ILE A 291 11.43 -29.80 4.88
C ILE A 291 12.90 -29.41 5.13
N SER A 292 13.84 -30.33 4.97
CA SER A 292 15.27 -30.06 5.15
C SER A 292 15.78 -28.99 4.19
N VAL A 293 15.39 -29.05 2.92
CA VAL A 293 15.79 -28.06 1.90
C VAL A 293 15.30 -26.66 2.27
N ILE A 294 14.03 -26.54 2.70
CA ILE A 294 13.45 -25.27 3.16
C ILE A 294 14.24 -24.71 4.34
N LEU A 295 14.52 -25.54 5.35
CA LEU A 295 15.21 -25.12 6.57
C LEU A 295 16.65 -24.69 6.31
N ILE A 296 17.38 -25.40 5.45
CA ILE A 296 18.75 -25.03 5.04
C ILE A 296 18.74 -23.66 4.36
N ASN A 297 17.82 -23.42 3.43
CA ASN A 297 17.71 -22.14 2.73
C ASN A 297 17.35 -21.00 3.69
N LEU A 298 16.35 -21.23 4.55
CA LEU A 298 15.93 -20.26 5.55
C LEU A 298 17.10 -19.88 6.45
N SER A 299 17.84 -20.88 6.98
CA SER A 299 19.02 -20.68 7.82
C SER A 299 20.13 -19.90 7.09
N LYS A 300 20.42 -20.24 5.83
CA LYS A 300 21.37 -19.52 4.98
C LYS A 300 20.97 -18.07 4.73
N ASN A 301 19.68 -17.81 4.51
CA ASN A 301 19.16 -16.47 4.27
C ASN A 301 19.16 -15.64 5.56
N ILE A 302 18.90 -16.24 6.72
CA ILE A 302 19.05 -15.61 8.04
C ILE A 302 20.52 -15.24 8.29
N ASN A 303 21.47 -16.12 7.99
CA ASN A 303 22.90 -15.82 8.09
C ASN A 303 23.32 -14.68 7.15
N SER A 304 22.81 -14.71 5.92
CA SER A 304 23.03 -13.61 4.97
C SER A 304 22.51 -12.29 5.52
N LEU A 305 21.34 -12.28 6.17
CA LEU A 305 20.75 -11.09 6.77
C LEU A 305 21.60 -10.51 7.91
N ASN A 306 22.17 -11.39 8.75
CA ASN A 306 23.05 -11.01 9.84
C ASN A 306 24.37 -10.38 9.35
N ALA A 307 24.86 -10.84 8.20
CA ALA A 307 26.13 -10.38 7.62
C ALA A 307 26.04 -9.08 6.81
N VAL A 308 24.83 -8.61 6.41
CA VAL A 308 24.71 -7.39 5.60
C VAL A 308 25.01 -6.13 6.43
N ASP A 309 25.95 -5.31 5.97
CA ASP A 309 26.19 -3.98 6.54
C ASP A 309 24.93 -3.11 6.44
N ARG A 310 24.52 -2.51 7.57
CA ARG A 310 23.38 -1.59 7.67
C ARG A 310 23.41 -0.47 6.62
N ARG A 311 24.60 0.00 6.22
CA ARG A 311 24.76 1.04 5.19
C ARG A 311 24.42 0.55 3.78
N GLU A 312 24.56 -0.74 3.53
CA GLU A 312 24.36 -1.39 2.23
C GLU A 312 22.94 -1.94 2.04
N ILE A 313 22.19 -2.17 3.13
CA ILE A 313 20.83 -2.77 3.16
C ILE A 313 19.88 -2.16 2.11
N ASN A 314 19.90 -0.83 1.95
CA ASN A 314 18.99 -0.10 1.06
C ASN A 314 19.58 0.22 -0.32
N LYS A 315 20.81 -0.21 -0.63
CA LYS A 315 21.37 -0.07 -1.98
C LYS A 315 20.77 -1.11 -2.92
N VAL A 316 20.67 -0.75 -4.20
CA VAL A 316 20.15 -1.64 -5.25
C VAL A 316 21.02 -2.89 -5.35
N TYR A 317 20.39 -4.06 -5.51
CA TYR A 317 21.12 -5.30 -5.73
C TYR A 317 21.33 -5.52 -7.23
N GLU A 318 22.53 -5.23 -7.70
CA GLU A 318 22.84 -5.14 -9.13
C GLU A 318 22.64 -6.45 -9.89
N LYS A 319 22.79 -7.59 -9.21
CA LYS A 319 22.62 -8.91 -9.82
C LYS A 319 21.18 -9.23 -10.17
N TRP A 320 20.18 -8.54 -9.61
CA TRP A 320 18.77 -8.83 -9.90
C TRP A 320 18.15 -7.74 -10.77
N GLN A 321 18.02 -8.06 -12.05
CA GLN A 321 17.42 -7.16 -13.03
C GLN A 321 15.89 -7.26 -13.03
N ARG A 322 15.24 -6.18 -13.46
CA ARG A 322 13.79 -6.08 -13.60
C ARG A 322 13.38 -6.57 -14.99
N SER A 323 12.29 -7.32 -15.05
CA SER A 323 11.80 -7.88 -16.31
C SER A 323 11.13 -6.83 -17.21
N TYR A 324 10.74 -7.24 -18.41
CA TYR A 324 9.98 -6.41 -19.36
C TYR A 324 8.53 -6.14 -18.94
N LEU A 325 7.97 -6.92 -18.00
CA LEU A 325 6.55 -6.88 -17.60
C LEU A 325 6.09 -5.49 -17.15
N ASP A 326 7.06 -4.72 -16.68
CA ASP A 326 6.90 -3.46 -15.98
C ASP A 326 7.37 -2.26 -16.82
N LYS A 327 7.93 -2.52 -18.02
CA LYS A 327 8.41 -1.46 -18.93
C LYS A 327 7.23 -0.64 -19.44
N THR A 328 7.42 0.67 -19.51
CA THR A 328 6.38 1.65 -19.85
C THR A 328 5.70 1.33 -21.18
N ARG A 329 6.44 0.83 -22.18
CA ARG A 329 5.89 0.47 -23.51
C ARG A 329 4.82 -0.64 -23.46
N TYR A 330 5.02 -1.66 -22.62
CA TYR A 330 4.08 -2.79 -22.49
C TYR A 330 2.93 -2.45 -21.56
N THR A 331 3.24 -1.79 -20.45
CA THR A 331 2.23 -1.36 -19.46
C THR A 331 1.34 -0.23 -19.96
N PHE A 332 1.85 0.70 -20.79
CA PHE A 332 1.04 1.80 -21.35
C PHE A 332 -0.04 1.29 -22.30
N LYS A 333 0.23 0.27 -23.12
CA LYS A 333 -0.79 -0.35 -23.98
C LYS A 333 -1.89 -1.02 -23.16
N GLU A 334 -1.54 -1.63 -22.02
CA GLU A 334 -2.52 -2.24 -21.10
C GLU A 334 -3.32 -1.16 -20.33
N TYR A 335 -2.68 -0.08 -19.90
CA TYR A 335 -3.30 1.01 -19.13
C TYR A 335 -4.09 2.00 -19.97
N PHE A 336 -3.80 2.17 -21.26
CA PHE A 336 -4.53 3.08 -22.15
C PHE A 336 -5.76 2.41 -22.79
N ARG A 337 -6.09 1.17 -22.39
CA ARG A 337 -7.38 0.56 -22.73
C ARG A 337 -8.50 1.36 -22.06
N LYS A 338 -9.45 1.83 -22.86
CA LYS A 338 -10.64 2.56 -22.40
C LYS A 338 -11.46 1.76 -21.37
N ASP A 339 -11.36 0.45 -21.41
CA ASP A 339 -12.04 -0.47 -20.49
C ASP A 339 -11.33 -0.64 -19.13
N SER A 340 -10.11 -0.11 -19.00
CA SER A 340 -9.36 -0.23 -17.75
C SER A 340 -9.98 0.61 -16.64
N ILE A 341 -9.96 0.06 -15.43
CA ILE A 341 -10.39 0.78 -14.22
C ILE A 341 -9.68 2.13 -14.04
N ARG A 342 -8.39 2.20 -14.40
CA ARG A 342 -7.56 3.40 -14.26
C ARG A 342 -8.06 4.52 -15.18
N PHE A 343 -8.33 4.19 -16.44
CA PHE A 343 -8.84 5.15 -17.41
C PHE A 343 -10.24 5.65 -17.02
N LYS A 344 -11.17 4.73 -16.75
CA LYS A 344 -12.56 5.06 -16.34
C LYS A 344 -12.59 5.96 -15.12
N PHE A 345 -11.78 5.61 -14.11
CA PHE A 345 -11.68 6.40 -12.88
C PHE A 345 -11.07 7.79 -13.11
N ALA A 346 -9.98 7.89 -13.87
CA ALA A 346 -9.35 9.17 -14.19
C ALA A 346 -10.28 10.09 -15.00
N MET A 347 -10.98 9.54 -16.00
CA MET A 347 -11.97 10.27 -16.79
C MET A 347 -13.12 10.78 -15.94
N ARG A 348 -13.72 9.91 -15.11
CA ARG A 348 -14.81 10.32 -14.20
C ARG A 348 -14.37 11.45 -13.27
N MET A 349 -13.18 11.34 -12.69
CA MET A 349 -12.63 12.39 -11.82
C MET A 349 -12.37 13.70 -12.57
N ALA A 350 -11.74 13.63 -13.75
CA ALA A 350 -11.43 14.81 -14.56
C ALA A 350 -12.69 15.55 -15.01
N ILE A 351 -13.69 14.83 -15.54
CA ILE A 351 -14.96 15.44 -15.98
C ILE A 351 -15.67 16.08 -14.80
N THR A 352 -15.92 15.33 -13.73
CA THR A 352 -16.74 15.81 -12.62
C THR A 352 -16.10 17.01 -11.91
N LEU A 353 -14.79 16.94 -11.63
CA LEU A 353 -14.11 18.04 -10.96
C LEU A 353 -13.96 19.26 -11.86
N THR A 354 -13.67 19.10 -13.15
CA THR A 354 -13.58 20.24 -14.08
C THR A 354 -14.90 20.99 -14.17
N LEU A 355 -16.01 20.26 -14.35
CA LEU A 355 -17.34 20.86 -14.39
C LEU A 355 -17.68 21.56 -13.06
N SER A 356 -17.34 20.92 -11.93
CA SER A 356 -17.63 21.50 -10.62
C SER A 356 -16.78 22.74 -10.33
N LEU A 357 -15.51 22.75 -10.73
CA LEU A 357 -14.63 23.92 -10.62
C LEU A 357 -15.12 25.07 -11.49
N PHE A 358 -15.50 24.77 -12.73
CA PHE A 358 -16.06 25.75 -13.67
C PHE A 358 -17.36 26.37 -13.14
N ILE A 359 -18.31 25.54 -12.70
CA ILE A 359 -19.56 26.01 -12.09
C ILE A 359 -19.25 26.83 -10.83
N GLY A 360 -18.32 26.38 -10.00
CA GLY A 360 -17.96 27.09 -8.78
C GLY A 360 -17.26 28.43 -9.03
N GLU A 361 -16.53 28.55 -10.14
CA GLU A 361 -15.93 29.80 -10.59
C GLU A 361 -16.99 30.80 -11.09
N ILE A 362 -17.98 30.34 -11.86
CA ILE A 362 -19.09 31.19 -12.33
C ILE A 362 -19.96 31.68 -11.17
N LEU A 363 -20.33 30.77 -10.27
CA LEU A 363 -21.24 31.10 -9.17
C LEU A 363 -20.59 31.99 -8.11
N GLY A 364 -19.26 31.97 -7.98
CA GLY A 364 -18.53 32.82 -7.06
C GLY A 364 -18.87 32.63 -5.58
N PHE A 365 -19.60 31.58 -5.21
CA PHE A 365 -20.12 31.42 -3.86
C PHE A 365 -19.00 31.22 -2.82
N TYR A 366 -19.18 31.85 -1.66
CA TYR A 366 -18.24 31.74 -0.55
C TYR A 366 -18.10 30.27 -0.09
N LYS A 367 -16.85 29.81 0.13
CA LYS A 367 -16.51 28.46 0.61
C LYS A 367 -16.96 27.27 -0.26
N ILE A 368 -17.26 27.49 -1.54
CA ILE A 368 -17.62 26.42 -2.49
C ILE A 368 -16.59 25.30 -2.61
N ILE A 369 -15.32 25.54 -2.21
CA ILE A 369 -14.28 24.51 -2.07
C ILE A 369 -14.73 23.30 -1.24
N TRP A 370 -15.64 23.45 -0.28
CA TRP A 370 -16.15 22.32 0.51
C TRP A 370 -16.99 21.34 -0.29
N ALA A 371 -17.63 21.78 -1.37
CA ALA A 371 -18.29 20.90 -2.33
C ALA A 371 -17.23 20.15 -3.17
N ILE A 372 -16.23 20.87 -3.69
CA ILE A 372 -15.14 20.28 -4.49
C ILE A 372 -14.35 19.22 -3.73
N ILE A 373 -13.98 19.49 -2.48
CA ILE A 373 -13.27 18.51 -1.62
C ILE A 373 -14.17 17.30 -1.35
N THR A 374 -15.47 17.52 -1.19
CA THR A 374 -16.42 16.41 -1.02
C THR A 374 -16.45 15.55 -2.27
N ILE A 375 -16.55 16.14 -3.45
CA ILE A 375 -16.52 15.43 -4.73
C ILE A 375 -15.26 14.58 -4.87
N MET A 376 -14.08 15.20 -4.70
CA MET A 376 -12.82 14.50 -4.91
C MET A 376 -12.56 13.38 -3.90
N SER A 377 -13.02 13.55 -2.65
CA SER A 377 -12.69 12.63 -1.57
C SER A 377 -13.63 11.43 -1.52
N VAL A 378 -14.85 11.60 -2.06
CA VAL A 378 -15.88 10.57 -2.11
C VAL A 378 -15.75 9.70 -3.36
N ILE A 379 -15.54 10.27 -4.56
CA ILE A 379 -15.41 9.47 -5.80
C ILE A 379 -14.28 8.44 -5.65
N GLN A 380 -14.64 7.16 -5.75
CA GLN A 380 -13.72 6.02 -5.74
C GLN A 380 -13.67 5.35 -7.10
N PRO A 381 -12.70 4.45 -7.36
CA PRO A 381 -12.67 3.67 -8.60
C PRO A 381 -13.93 2.82 -8.79
N TYR A 382 -14.46 2.25 -7.71
CA TYR A 382 -15.63 1.39 -7.72
C TYR A 382 -16.92 2.12 -7.39
N TYR A 383 -18.00 1.66 -8.00
CA TYR A 383 -19.33 2.18 -7.78
C TYR A 383 -19.75 2.03 -6.30
N GLU A 384 -19.60 0.83 -5.75
CA GLU A 384 -19.99 0.45 -4.39
C GLU A 384 -19.17 1.22 -3.34
N ASP A 385 -17.87 1.39 -3.58
CA ASP A 385 -16.99 2.17 -2.71
C ASP A 385 -17.39 3.64 -2.65
N THR A 386 -17.82 4.20 -3.78
CA THR A 386 -18.26 5.58 -3.85
C THR A 386 -19.54 5.79 -3.02
N LEU A 387 -20.47 4.83 -3.03
CA LEU A 387 -21.67 4.86 -2.19
C LEU A 387 -21.32 4.75 -0.69
N LYS A 388 -20.44 3.81 -0.33
CA LYS A 388 -19.97 3.66 1.05
C LYS A 388 -19.32 4.95 1.57
N LYS A 389 -18.45 5.57 0.77
CA LYS A 389 -17.82 6.83 1.14
C LYS A 389 -18.77 8.01 1.17
N THR A 390 -19.80 7.98 0.34
CA THR A 390 -20.86 9.00 0.37
C THR A 390 -21.53 9.00 1.75
N LYS A 391 -21.93 7.81 2.23
CA LYS A 391 -22.50 7.65 3.57
C LYS A 391 -21.54 8.11 4.66
N ASP A 392 -20.29 7.62 4.63
CA ASP A 392 -19.27 7.99 5.61
C ASP A 392 -18.99 9.51 5.64
N ARG A 393 -19.01 10.18 4.47
CA ARG A 393 -18.81 11.62 4.36
C ARG A 393 -19.94 12.39 5.01
N VAL A 394 -21.19 12.00 4.78
CA VAL A 394 -22.36 12.61 5.41
C VAL A 394 -22.29 12.43 6.92
N VAL A 395 -22.16 11.18 7.40
CA VAL A 395 -22.08 10.87 8.84
C VAL A 395 -20.96 11.65 9.53
N GLY A 396 -19.75 11.63 8.94
CA GLY A 396 -18.60 12.32 9.52
C GLY A 396 -18.78 13.84 9.58
N ASN A 397 -19.36 14.47 8.55
CA ASN A 397 -19.57 15.92 8.58
C ASN A 397 -20.74 16.31 9.49
N THR A 398 -21.81 15.53 9.59
CA THR A 398 -22.92 15.80 10.52
C THR A 398 -22.41 15.82 11.95
N ILE A 399 -21.63 14.82 12.36
CA ILE A 399 -21.03 14.77 13.71
C ILE A 399 -20.07 15.94 13.91
N ALA A 400 -19.28 16.30 12.89
CA ALA A 400 -18.34 17.43 12.97
C ALA A 400 -19.08 18.74 13.23
N ILE A 401 -20.13 19.02 12.46
CA ILE A 401 -20.93 20.24 12.53
C ILE A 401 -21.57 20.39 13.92
N ILE A 402 -22.18 19.31 14.44
CA ILE A 402 -22.78 19.31 15.77
C ILE A 402 -21.70 19.57 16.82
N PHE A 403 -20.58 18.84 16.77
CA PHE A 403 -19.50 18.98 17.74
C PHE A 403 -18.88 20.38 17.72
N THR A 404 -18.49 20.90 16.55
CA THR A 404 -17.86 22.22 16.45
C THR A 404 -18.83 23.34 16.77
N GLY A 405 -20.10 23.20 16.36
CA GLY A 405 -21.13 24.19 16.66
C GLY A 405 -21.40 24.31 18.15
N VAL A 406 -21.41 23.20 18.89
CA VAL A 406 -21.55 23.23 20.35
C VAL A 406 -20.27 23.72 21.02
N ALA A 407 -19.12 23.11 20.70
CA ALA A 407 -17.87 23.38 21.41
C ALA A 407 -17.37 24.83 21.23
N ILE A 408 -17.47 25.38 20.02
CA ILE A 408 -16.94 26.72 19.76
C ILE A 408 -17.92 27.80 20.22
N ASN A 409 -19.24 27.65 20.03
CA ASN A 409 -20.21 28.64 20.49
C ASN A 409 -20.33 28.70 22.02
N LEU A 410 -20.17 27.58 22.73
CA LEU A 410 -20.28 27.58 24.20
C LEU A 410 -19.05 28.17 24.91
N ILE A 411 -17.86 28.01 24.31
CA ILE A 411 -16.60 28.35 24.97
C ILE A 411 -16.06 29.71 24.50
N ASP A 412 -16.42 30.13 23.28
CA ASP A 412 -16.05 31.41 22.63
C ASP A 412 -14.61 31.86 22.91
N ASN A 413 -13.66 30.92 22.78
CA ASN A 413 -12.25 31.16 23.08
C ASN A 413 -11.36 30.72 21.91
N LYS A 414 -10.54 31.66 21.40
CA LYS A 414 -9.60 31.42 20.31
C LYS A 414 -8.58 30.32 20.64
N PHE A 415 -8.06 30.28 21.87
CA PHE A 415 -7.11 29.24 22.29
C PHE A 415 -7.74 27.85 22.28
N VAL A 416 -9.01 27.75 22.68
CA VAL A 416 -9.75 26.47 22.62
C VAL A 416 -10.00 26.05 21.19
N THR A 417 -10.33 26.98 20.29
CA THR A 417 -10.46 26.70 18.85
C THR A 417 -9.16 26.17 18.24
N ILE A 418 -8.02 26.77 18.61
CA ILE A 418 -6.69 26.32 18.18
C ILE A 418 -6.36 24.94 18.79
N ALA A 419 -6.69 24.69 20.04
CA ALA A 419 -6.49 23.39 20.68
C ALA A 419 -7.33 22.28 19.99
N ILE A 420 -8.59 22.56 19.66
CA ILE A 420 -9.47 21.65 18.90
C ILE A 420 -8.88 21.39 17.51
N LEU A 421 -8.40 22.44 16.84
CA LEU A 421 -7.72 22.31 15.55
C LEU A 421 -6.51 21.36 15.65
N ILE A 422 -5.58 21.61 16.59
CA ILE A 422 -4.39 20.78 16.77
C ILE A 422 -4.80 19.33 17.07
N ALA A 423 -5.71 19.11 18.02
CA ALA A 423 -6.20 17.78 18.37
C ALA A 423 -6.81 17.05 17.15
N SER A 424 -7.59 17.76 16.33
CA SER A 424 -8.19 17.19 15.12
C SER A 424 -7.15 16.83 14.05
N LEU A 425 -6.05 17.59 13.91
CA LEU A 425 -4.95 17.25 13.01
C LEU A 425 -4.22 15.98 13.42
N TYR A 426 -4.05 15.72 14.72
CA TYR A 426 -3.53 14.43 15.19
C TYR A 426 -4.52 13.29 14.93
N LEU A 427 -5.76 13.46 15.38
CA LEU A 427 -6.80 12.42 15.30
C LEU A 427 -7.16 12.05 13.86
N LEU A 428 -6.97 12.95 12.90
CA LEU A 428 -7.11 12.66 11.47
C LEU A 428 -6.26 11.46 11.01
N TYR A 429 -5.09 11.27 11.61
CA TYR A 429 -4.16 10.17 11.27
C TYR A 429 -4.22 8.98 12.25
N ALA A 430 -5.13 9.03 13.23
CA ALA A 430 -5.30 7.98 14.23
C ALA A 430 -6.13 6.79 13.73
N PHE A 431 -6.98 6.98 12.72
CA PHE A 431 -7.99 6.01 12.33
C PHE A 431 -7.85 5.55 10.88
N LYS A 432 -8.38 4.36 10.57
CA LYS A 432 -8.48 3.84 9.20
C LYS A 432 -9.87 4.05 8.61
N GLU A 433 -10.90 4.16 9.44
CA GLU A 433 -12.28 4.31 8.99
C GLU A 433 -12.52 5.72 8.43
N TYR A 434 -13.07 5.79 7.21
CA TYR A 434 -13.17 7.05 6.48
C TYR A 434 -14.15 8.05 7.13
N HIS A 435 -15.23 7.60 7.78
CA HIS A 435 -16.12 8.51 8.53
C HIS A 435 -15.38 9.27 9.64
N LYS A 436 -14.43 8.61 10.35
CA LYS A 436 -13.61 9.27 11.39
C LYS A 436 -12.60 10.24 10.78
N ILE A 437 -11.92 9.83 9.70
CA ILE A 437 -11.00 10.71 8.97
C ILE A 437 -11.76 11.95 8.46
N SER A 438 -12.95 11.75 7.90
CA SER A 438 -13.80 12.84 7.39
C SER A 438 -14.30 13.75 8.50
N LEU A 439 -14.64 13.20 9.66
CA LEU A 439 -15.03 13.96 10.87
C LEU A 439 -13.89 14.89 11.30
N PHE A 440 -12.70 14.37 11.58
CA PHE A 440 -11.60 15.18 12.08
C PHE A 440 -11.07 16.17 11.03
N ALA A 441 -11.11 15.81 9.73
CA ALA A 441 -10.83 16.76 8.65
C ALA A 441 -11.86 17.90 8.59
N ALA A 442 -13.14 17.61 8.86
CA ALA A 442 -14.18 18.62 8.92
C ALA A 442 -14.02 19.54 10.13
N ILE A 443 -13.74 18.98 11.31
CA ILE A 443 -13.42 19.75 12.52
C ILE A 443 -12.24 20.69 12.25
N ALA A 444 -11.10 20.17 11.76
CA ALA A 444 -9.93 20.98 11.41
C ALA A 444 -10.29 22.12 10.44
N SER A 445 -11.04 21.81 9.39
CA SER A 445 -11.43 22.79 8.36
C SER A 445 -12.38 23.87 8.89
N ILE A 446 -13.31 23.52 9.78
CA ILE A 446 -14.25 24.47 10.39
C ILE A 446 -13.48 25.35 11.38
N SER A 447 -12.67 24.75 12.26
CA SER A 447 -11.86 25.46 13.25
C SER A 447 -10.90 26.48 12.63
N VAL A 448 -10.25 26.14 11.50
CA VAL A 448 -9.42 27.12 10.78
C VAL A 448 -10.24 28.28 10.24
N SER A 449 -11.42 28.00 9.69
CA SER A 449 -12.26 29.04 9.10
C SER A 449 -12.95 29.91 10.15
N SER A 450 -13.26 29.37 11.34
CA SER A 450 -13.92 30.10 12.42
C SER A 450 -13.01 31.09 13.14
N LEU A 451 -11.69 31.03 12.93
CA LEU A 451 -10.76 32.02 13.48
C LEU A 451 -10.95 33.42 12.85
N SER A 452 -11.51 33.49 11.64
CA SER A 452 -11.70 34.73 10.89
C SER A 452 -13.15 35.06 10.56
N ASN A 453 -14.11 34.15 10.82
CA ASN A 453 -15.49 34.26 10.34
C ASN A 453 -16.49 33.73 11.37
N ASN A 454 -17.75 34.19 11.25
CA ASN A 454 -18.85 33.70 12.07
C ASN A 454 -19.06 32.19 11.86
N ILE A 455 -19.01 31.42 12.94
CA ILE A 455 -19.15 29.98 12.89
C ILE A 455 -20.53 29.54 12.40
N ASN A 456 -21.61 30.21 12.77
CA ASN A 456 -22.97 29.77 12.43
C ASN A 456 -23.20 29.80 10.92
N GLU A 457 -22.69 30.84 10.24
CA GLU A 457 -22.69 30.91 8.77
C GLU A 457 -21.85 29.77 8.17
N LEU A 458 -20.67 29.51 8.72
CA LEU A 458 -19.79 28.42 8.26
C LEU A 458 -20.45 27.06 8.41
N LEU A 459 -21.22 26.80 9.47
CA LEU A 459 -21.94 25.53 9.62
C LEU A 459 -23.00 25.35 8.52
N LEU A 460 -23.76 26.41 8.21
CA LEU A 460 -24.76 26.39 7.13
C LEU A 460 -24.12 26.12 5.76
N TYR A 461 -23.03 26.83 5.43
CA TYR A 461 -22.29 26.58 4.20
C TYR A 461 -21.78 25.13 4.13
N ARG A 462 -21.34 24.56 5.26
CA ARG A 462 -20.84 23.19 5.29
C ARG A 462 -21.93 22.18 4.98
N ILE A 463 -23.12 22.34 5.58
CA ILE A 463 -24.28 21.48 5.30
C ILE A 463 -24.62 21.53 3.82
N ALA A 464 -24.84 22.73 3.27
CA ALA A 464 -25.24 22.91 1.89
C ALA A 464 -24.22 22.31 0.91
N TYR A 465 -22.93 22.63 1.05
CA TYR A 465 -21.91 22.16 0.12
C TYR A 465 -21.58 20.68 0.23
N VAL A 466 -21.72 20.07 1.42
CA VAL A 466 -21.58 18.61 1.55
C VAL A 466 -22.72 17.90 0.82
N ILE A 467 -23.96 18.39 0.96
CA ILE A 467 -25.13 17.83 0.25
C ILE A 467 -24.94 17.97 -1.27
N VAL A 468 -24.63 19.18 -1.76
CA VAL A 468 -24.40 19.43 -3.19
C VAL A 468 -23.28 18.54 -3.74
N GLY A 469 -22.15 18.47 -3.03
CA GLY A 469 -21.04 17.61 -3.43
C GLY A 469 -21.43 16.14 -3.51
N VAL A 470 -22.17 15.63 -2.53
CA VAL A 470 -22.68 14.25 -2.53
C VAL A 470 -23.63 13.98 -3.68
N LEU A 471 -24.57 14.88 -3.97
CA LEU A 471 -25.51 14.74 -5.09
C LEU A 471 -24.78 14.65 -6.43
N ILE A 472 -23.82 15.55 -6.67
CA ILE A 472 -22.99 15.53 -7.88
C ILE A 472 -22.25 14.19 -8.00
N VAL A 473 -21.69 13.67 -6.90
CA VAL A 473 -20.98 12.39 -6.90
C VAL A 473 -21.90 11.23 -7.23
N ILE A 474 -23.11 11.18 -6.66
CA ILE A 474 -24.07 10.10 -6.95
C ILE A 474 -24.43 10.08 -8.45
N ILE A 475 -24.70 11.26 -9.03
CA ILE A 475 -25.01 11.42 -10.45
C ILE A 475 -23.82 10.98 -11.31
N ALA A 476 -22.63 11.51 -11.03
CA ALA A 476 -21.41 11.16 -11.76
C ALA A 476 -21.07 9.67 -11.65
N ASN A 477 -21.24 9.07 -10.48
CA ASN A 477 -20.95 7.66 -10.23
C ASN A 477 -21.89 6.74 -11.03
N LYS A 478 -23.13 7.17 -11.27
CA LYS A 478 -24.11 6.42 -12.06
C LYS A 478 -23.89 6.55 -13.57
N TYR A 479 -23.61 7.76 -14.07
CA TYR A 479 -23.64 8.03 -15.51
C TYR A 479 -22.26 8.17 -16.18
N ILE A 480 -21.21 8.52 -15.44
CA ILE A 480 -19.88 8.79 -16.02
C ILE A 480 -18.96 7.60 -15.77
N PHE A 481 -18.77 6.76 -16.79
CA PHE A 481 -17.89 5.58 -16.75
C PHE A 481 -18.06 4.68 -15.50
N PRO A 482 -19.28 4.16 -15.24
CA PRO A 482 -19.51 3.28 -14.09
C PRO A 482 -18.62 2.03 -14.17
N TYR A 483 -18.14 1.59 -13.01
CA TYR A 483 -17.29 0.40 -12.88
C TYR A 483 -17.59 -0.29 -11.56
N LYS A 484 -18.06 -1.53 -11.62
CA LYS A 484 -18.47 -2.30 -10.44
C LYS A 484 -17.30 -3.08 -9.86
N LEU A 485 -17.40 -3.41 -8.57
CA LEU A 485 -16.39 -4.21 -7.88
C LEU A 485 -16.20 -5.59 -8.53
N GLN A 486 -17.30 -6.24 -8.92
CA GLN A 486 -17.30 -7.55 -9.59
C GLN A 486 -16.50 -7.53 -10.90
N ASP A 487 -16.67 -6.51 -11.75
CA ASP A 487 -15.86 -6.36 -12.97
C ASP A 487 -14.37 -6.24 -12.64
N GLY A 488 -14.05 -5.57 -11.52
CA GLY A 488 -12.68 -5.46 -11.03
C GLY A 488 -12.06 -6.78 -10.58
N ILE A 489 -12.86 -7.66 -9.97
CA ILE A 489 -12.48 -9.01 -9.55
C ILE A 489 -12.21 -9.87 -10.78
N ARG A 490 -13.18 -9.97 -11.70
CA ARG A 490 -13.05 -10.75 -12.95
C ARG A 490 -11.84 -10.36 -13.79
N GLN A 491 -11.62 -9.06 -14.02
CA GLN A 491 -10.43 -8.60 -14.76
C GLN A 491 -9.11 -8.97 -14.06
N LEU A 492 -9.10 -9.05 -12.72
CA LEU A 492 -7.92 -9.41 -11.96
C LEU A 492 -7.69 -10.93 -11.98
N GLU A 493 -8.74 -11.75 -11.92
CA GLU A 493 -8.66 -13.21 -12.10
C GLU A 493 -8.11 -13.56 -13.49
N GLU A 494 -8.63 -12.93 -14.55
CA GLU A 494 -8.10 -13.11 -15.91
C GLU A 494 -6.62 -12.72 -16.00
N LYS A 495 -6.21 -11.66 -15.29
CA LYS A 495 -4.81 -11.24 -15.26
C LYS A 495 -3.93 -12.23 -14.50
N VAL A 496 -4.43 -12.78 -13.40
CA VAL A 496 -3.77 -13.84 -12.63
C VAL A 496 -3.57 -15.08 -13.51
N LYS A 497 -4.61 -15.55 -14.20
CA LYS A 497 -4.52 -16.70 -15.13
C LYS A 497 -3.44 -16.51 -16.19
N ARG A 498 -3.39 -15.34 -16.83
CA ARG A 498 -2.31 -15.00 -17.79
C ARG A 498 -0.92 -15.05 -17.16
N TYR A 499 -0.75 -14.53 -15.94
CA TYR A 499 0.55 -14.57 -15.27
C TYR A 499 0.96 -15.98 -14.83
N ASN A 500 0.01 -16.87 -14.54
CA ASN A 500 0.30 -18.27 -14.30
C ASN A 500 0.82 -18.97 -15.55
N GLU A 501 0.19 -18.74 -16.70
CA GLU A 501 0.68 -19.25 -17.99
C GLU A 501 2.09 -18.73 -18.28
N MET A 502 2.35 -17.45 -17.99
CA MET A 502 3.70 -16.88 -18.10
C MET A 502 4.69 -17.51 -17.13
N LEU A 503 4.29 -17.77 -15.88
CA LEU A 503 5.15 -18.44 -14.89
C LEU A 503 5.58 -19.82 -15.39
N LEU A 504 4.65 -20.61 -15.92
CA LEU A 504 4.95 -21.91 -16.51
C LEU A 504 5.87 -21.77 -17.71
N LYS A 505 5.55 -20.88 -18.66
CA LYS A 505 6.33 -20.70 -19.88
C LYS A 505 7.77 -20.29 -19.57
N GLU A 506 7.95 -19.20 -18.82
CA GLU A 506 9.28 -18.67 -18.49
C GLU A 506 10.03 -19.62 -17.55
N GLY A 507 9.31 -20.33 -16.68
CA GLY A 507 9.86 -21.40 -15.84
C GLY A 507 10.43 -22.56 -16.65
N LYS A 508 9.69 -23.04 -17.66
CA LYS A 508 10.13 -24.11 -18.56
C LYS A 508 11.38 -23.69 -19.35
N LEU A 509 11.35 -22.50 -19.96
CA LEU A 509 12.50 -21.94 -20.67
C LEU A 509 13.73 -21.86 -19.77
N TYR A 510 13.56 -21.41 -18.53
CA TYR A 510 14.65 -21.35 -17.57
C TYR A 510 15.21 -22.74 -17.20
N LEU A 511 14.35 -23.73 -16.98
CA LEU A 511 14.78 -25.11 -16.71
C LEU A 511 15.51 -25.76 -17.90
N GLN A 512 15.27 -25.26 -19.12
CA GLN A 512 15.95 -25.64 -20.35
C GLN A 512 17.21 -24.82 -20.63
N ASP A 513 17.64 -23.96 -19.70
CA ASP A 513 18.79 -23.04 -19.85
C ASP A 513 18.64 -21.99 -20.97
N GLU A 514 17.40 -21.73 -21.40
CA GLU A 514 17.04 -20.71 -22.42
C GLU A 514 16.38 -19.46 -21.82
N GLY A 515 16.00 -19.51 -20.53
CA GLY A 515 15.22 -18.48 -19.86
C GLY A 515 16.00 -17.65 -18.83
N ASP A 516 15.38 -16.56 -18.38
CA ASP A 516 15.93 -15.66 -17.36
C ASP A 516 15.19 -15.81 -16.02
N ILE A 517 15.93 -16.23 -14.98
CA ILE A 517 15.41 -16.38 -13.62
C ILE A 517 14.87 -15.08 -13.03
N HIS A 518 15.33 -13.92 -13.50
CA HIS A 518 14.84 -12.62 -13.07
C HIS A 518 13.38 -12.40 -13.47
N ILE A 519 12.98 -12.93 -14.64
CA ILE A 519 11.59 -12.88 -15.11
C ILE A 519 10.71 -13.71 -14.17
N VAL A 520 11.14 -14.94 -13.84
CA VAL A 520 10.41 -15.82 -12.91
C VAL A 520 10.20 -15.15 -11.54
N ARG A 521 11.26 -14.56 -10.95
CA ARG A 521 11.16 -13.83 -9.67
C ARG A 521 10.15 -12.68 -9.77
N ASP A 522 10.19 -11.95 -10.88
CA ASP A 522 9.29 -10.82 -11.09
C ASP A 522 7.83 -11.25 -11.24
N ILE A 523 7.56 -12.35 -11.97
CA ILE A 523 6.23 -12.94 -12.13
C ILE A 523 5.67 -13.37 -10.77
N ILE A 524 6.45 -14.08 -9.95
CA ILE A 524 6.02 -14.53 -8.62
C ILE A 524 5.59 -13.34 -7.76
N ILE A 525 6.41 -12.27 -7.70
CA ILE A 525 6.06 -11.06 -6.96
C ILE A 525 4.73 -10.49 -7.46
N HIS A 526 4.55 -10.38 -8.78
CA HIS A 526 3.30 -9.86 -9.35
C HIS A 526 2.09 -10.75 -9.01
N LEU A 527 2.21 -12.08 -9.11
CA LEU A 527 1.15 -13.02 -8.75
C LEU A 527 0.75 -12.86 -7.29
N THR A 528 1.72 -12.82 -6.37
CA THR A 528 1.46 -12.61 -4.94
C THR A 528 0.74 -11.29 -4.67
N LEU A 529 1.14 -10.21 -5.34
CA LEU A 529 0.49 -8.89 -5.20
C LEU A 529 -0.92 -8.84 -5.81
N MET A 530 -1.13 -9.53 -6.91
CA MET A 530 -2.45 -9.64 -7.53
C MET A 530 -3.39 -10.46 -6.64
N ASN A 531 -2.93 -11.57 -6.06
CA ASN A 531 -3.71 -12.34 -5.07
C ASN A 531 -4.02 -11.52 -3.83
N GLN A 532 -3.05 -10.75 -3.31
CA GLN A 532 -3.30 -9.84 -2.20
C GLN A 532 -4.40 -8.84 -2.54
N LYS A 533 -4.36 -8.28 -3.74
CA LYS A 533 -5.36 -7.32 -4.21
C LYS A 533 -6.73 -7.97 -4.39
N LEU A 534 -6.78 -9.19 -4.90
CA LEU A 534 -8.00 -9.95 -5.08
C LEU A 534 -8.63 -10.28 -3.72
N TYR A 535 -7.83 -10.77 -2.76
CA TYR A 535 -8.23 -11.01 -1.37
C TYR A 535 -8.83 -9.77 -0.70
N LEU A 536 -8.14 -8.63 -0.78
CA LEU A 536 -8.64 -7.38 -0.18
C LEU A 536 -9.95 -6.91 -0.81
N ARG A 537 -10.18 -7.17 -2.09
CA ARG A 537 -11.44 -6.86 -2.77
C ARG A 537 -12.53 -7.86 -2.41
N ASN A 538 -12.19 -9.13 -2.28
CA ASN A 538 -13.16 -10.16 -1.94
C ASN A 538 -13.68 -10.05 -0.50
N ILE A 539 -12.88 -9.53 0.44
CA ILE A 539 -13.38 -9.16 1.79
C ILE A 539 -14.60 -8.23 1.70
N GLN A 540 -14.66 -7.38 0.67
CA GLN A 540 -15.79 -6.48 0.46
C GLN A 540 -16.91 -7.08 -0.38
N TYR A 541 -16.57 -7.93 -1.35
CA TYR A 541 -17.54 -8.53 -2.27
C TYR A 541 -18.25 -9.76 -1.67
N GLY A 542 -17.51 -10.61 -0.95
CA GLY A 542 -18.02 -11.75 -0.20
C GLY A 542 -18.33 -12.99 -1.02
N ASP A 543 -17.51 -13.33 -2.02
CA ASP A 543 -17.73 -14.51 -2.89
C ASP A 543 -16.76 -15.64 -2.56
N GLU A 544 -17.29 -16.78 -2.12
CA GLU A 544 -16.50 -17.95 -1.73
C GLU A 544 -15.68 -18.54 -2.90
N ASN A 545 -16.18 -18.45 -4.14
CA ASN A 545 -15.44 -18.96 -5.30
C ASN A 545 -14.15 -18.18 -5.55
N VAL A 546 -14.18 -16.88 -5.24
CA VAL A 546 -13.00 -16.01 -5.36
C VAL A 546 -11.98 -16.37 -4.27
N ASP A 547 -12.43 -16.73 -3.05
CA ASP A 547 -11.53 -17.18 -1.99
C ASP A 547 -10.86 -18.51 -2.35
N ILE A 548 -11.60 -19.46 -2.93
CA ILE A 548 -11.06 -20.72 -3.46
C ILE A 548 -10.03 -20.43 -4.56
N PHE A 549 -10.37 -19.59 -5.54
CA PHE A 549 -9.46 -19.20 -6.61
C PHE A 549 -8.16 -18.56 -6.09
N ILE A 550 -8.25 -17.70 -5.07
CA ILE A 550 -7.08 -17.07 -4.43
C ILE A 550 -6.20 -18.13 -3.75
N ASP A 551 -6.80 -19.08 -3.04
CA ASP A 551 -6.10 -20.14 -2.34
C ASP A 551 -5.35 -21.04 -3.33
N ASP A 552 -6.06 -21.57 -4.32
CA ASP A 552 -5.51 -22.41 -5.39
C ASP A 552 -4.39 -21.70 -6.14
N ASN A 553 -4.59 -20.43 -6.47
CA ASN A 553 -3.57 -19.66 -7.16
C ASN A 553 -2.35 -19.36 -6.28
N THR A 554 -2.55 -19.12 -4.99
CA THR A 554 -1.43 -18.92 -4.06
C THR A 554 -0.61 -20.19 -3.96
N TYR A 555 -1.28 -21.34 -3.80
CA TYR A 555 -0.62 -22.64 -3.81
C TYR A 555 0.17 -22.88 -5.10
N PHE A 556 -0.50 -22.74 -6.26
CA PHE A 556 0.12 -22.92 -7.57
C PHE A 556 1.35 -22.04 -7.78
N ALA A 557 1.23 -20.73 -7.55
CA ALA A 557 2.30 -19.78 -7.82
C ALA A 557 3.54 -20.03 -6.92
N ILE A 558 3.32 -20.43 -5.66
CA ILE A 558 4.40 -20.71 -4.72
C ILE A 558 5.03 -22.06 -4.99
N GLU A 559 4.27 -23.14 -5.21
CA GLU A 559 4.83 -24.47 -5.51
C GLU A 559 5.65 -24.47 -6.81
N VAL A 560 5.09 -23.92 -7.90
CA VAL A 560 5.77 -23.80 -9.19
C VAL A 560 6.98 -22.89 -9.06
N GLY A 561 6.79 -21.72 -8.43
CA GLY A 561 7.86 -20.74 -8.23
C GLY A 561 9.03 -21.29 -7.41
N TYR A 562 8.74 -21.98 -6.30
CA TYR A 562 9.75 -22.61 -5.45
C TYR A 562 10.52 -23.69 -6.21
N SER A 563 9.81 -24.57 -6.93
CA SER A 563 10.42 -25.63 -7.74
C SER A 563 11.40 -25.10 -8.79
N ILE A 564 11.03 -24.01 -9.49
CA ILE A 564 11.91 -23.36 -10.47
C ILE A 564 13.11 -22.69 -9.78
N LEU A 565 12.87 -21.91 -8.72
CA LEU A 565 13.92 -21.17 -8.02
C LEU A 565 14.96 -22.10 -7.37
N MET A 566 14.53 -23.25 -6.87
CA MET A 566 15.40 -24.27 -6.27
C MET A 566 16.26 -25.02 -7.28
N SER A 567 15.90 -24.96 -8.56
CA SER A 567 16.67 -25.53 -9.67
C SER A 567 17.84 -24.63 -10.10
N TYR A 568 18.00 -23.46 -9.47
CA TYR A 568 19.08 -22.52 -9.78
C TYR A 568 20.46 -23.10 -9.46
N GLY A 569 21.31 -23.22 -10.49
CA GLY A 569 22.65 -23.78 -10.39
C GLY A 569 22.70 -25.30 -10.14
N LYS A 570 21.59 -26.02 -10.39
CA LYS A 570 21.51 -27.48 -10.27
C LYS A 570 21.81 -28.20 -11.61
N SER A 571 22.06 -29.50 -11.54
CA SER A 571 22.35 -30.34 -12.71
C SER A 571 21.18 -30.38 -13.70
N LYS A 572 21.48 -30.69 -14.96
CA LYS A 572 20.46 -30.81 -16.03
C LYS A 572 19.40 -31.86 -15.69
N GLU A 573 19.81 -33.02 -15.18
CA GLU A 573 18.91 -34.10 -14.74
C GLU A 573 17.94 -33.65 -13.64
N PHE A 574 18.40 -32.82 -12.68
CA PHE A 574 17.51 -32.26 -11.65
C PHE A 574 16.48 -31.31 -12.25
N LYS A 575 16.89 -30.48 -13.22
CA LYS A 575 15.99 -29.57 -13.93
C LYS A 575 14.95 -30.33 -14.77
N GLU A 576 15.36 -31.41 -15.43
CA GLU A 576 14.46 -32.28 -16.22
C GLU A 576 13.40 -32.94 -15.34
N LYS A 577 13.79 -33.48 -14.18
CA LYS A 577 12.82 -34.02 -13.20
C LYS A 577 11.82 -32.95 -12.74
N LYS A 578 12.28 -31.74 -12.45
CA LYS A 578 11.40 -30.62 -12.05
C LYS A 578 10.50 -30.14 -13.19
N LEU A 579 10.97 -30.22 -14.43
CA LEU A 579 10.18 -29.91 -15.61
C LEU A 579 8.99 -30.87 -15.76
N GLU A 580 9.18 -32.16 -15.49
CA GLU A 580 8.11 -33.16 -15.49
C GLU A 580 7.09 -32.93 -14.37
N GLU A 581 7.56 -32.63 -13.15
CA GLU A 581 6.69 -32.30 -12.01
C GLU A 581 5.80 -31.09 -12.30
N ILE A 582 6.39 -30.00 -12.82
CA ILE A 582 5.66 -28.78 -13.17
C ILE A 582 4.67 -29.03 -14.32
N SER A 583 5.02 -29.88 -15.27
CA SER A 583 4.14 -30.19 -16.41
C SER A 583 2.91 -31.01 -16.02
N LYS A 584 2.92 -31.66 -14.84
CA LYS A 584 1.78 -32.39 -14.28
C LYS A 584 0.81 -31.50 -13.50
N LEU A 585 1.23 -30.29 -13.10
CA LEU A 585 0.38 -29.32 -12.41
C LEU A 585 -0.60 -28.71 -13.44
N LYS A 586 -1.87 -29.12 -13.38
CA LYS A 586 -2.93 -28.53 -14.20
C LYS A 586 -3.38 -27.18 -13.64
N LEU A 587 -3.54 -26.21 -14.52
CA LEU A 587 -4.33 -25.00 -14.28
C LEU A 587 -5.81 -25.42 -14.32
N ASN A 588 -6.49 -25.43 -13.17
CA ASN A 588 -7.95 -25.52 -13.13
C ASN A 588 -8.57 -24.14 -13.36
#